data_AF-A0A075IMW1-F1
#
_entry.id   AF-A0A075IMW1-F1
#
_cell.length_a   1.000
_cell.length_b   1.000
_cell.length_c   1.000
_cell.angle_alpha   90.00
_cell.angle_beta   90.00
_cell.angle_gamma   90.00
#
_symmetry.space_group_name_H-M   'P 1'
#
loop_
_entity.id
_entity.type
_entity.pdbx_description
1 polymer ?
#
loop_
_entity_poly.entity_id
_entity_poly.type
_entity_poly.pdbx_seq_one_letter_code
_entity_poly.pdbx_strand_id
1 'polypeptide(L)' 'YPDIPGAAEYCITSDDIFSLPNAPGRTLLVGAGYIGLECAGFLKGLGYDVTVMVRSILLRGFDQQMATLV' A
#
# COMPACT_ATOMS: atom_id res chain seq x y z
N TYR A 1 -7.68 9.33 5.15
CA TYR A 1 -6.49 9.95 4.52
C TYR A 1 -5.61 10.59 5.58
N PRO A 2 -4.28 10.66 5.40
CA PRO A 2 -3.40 11.46 6.25
C PRO A 2 -3.76 12.95 6.11
N ASP A 3 -3.56 13.71 7.19
CA ASP A 3 -3.80 15.17 7.23
C ASP A 3 -2.62 15.92 6.58
N ILE A 4 -2.55 15.84 5.25
CA ILE A 4 -1.55 16.51 4.42
C ILE A 4 -2.23 17.09 3.17
N PRO A 5 -1.71 18.21 2.61
CA PRO A 5 -2.26 18.79 1.39
C PRO A 5 -2.32 17.78 0.23
N GLY A 6 -3.45 17.73 -0.46
CA GLY A 6 -3.66 16.89 -1.64
C GLY A 6 -4.01 15.41 -1.37
N ALA A 7 -3.97 14.94 -0.11
CA ALA A 7 -4.25 13.52 0.17
C ALA A 7 -5.67 13.08 -0.24
N ALA A 8 -6.68 13.91 -0.01
CA ALA A 8 -8.06 13.58 -0.39
C ALA A 8 -8.35 13.81 -1.88
N GLU A 9 -7.53 14.59 -2.58
CA GLU A 9 -7.74 14.97 -3.98
C GLU A 9 -7.01 14.02 -4.95
N TYR A 10 -5.80 13.58 -4.58
CA TYR A 10 -4.92 12.82 -5.47
C TYR A 10 -4.72 11.37 -5.06
N CYS A 11 -5.04 10.99 -3.82
CA CYS A 11 -4.90 9.61 -3.36
C CYS A 11 -6.21 8.85 -3.44
N ILE A 12 -6.08 7.53 -3.49
CA ILE A 12 -7.16 6.57 -3.39
C ILE A 12 -6.95 5.67 -2.18
N THR A 13 -7.97 4.90 -1.79
CA THR A 13 -7.84 3.87 -0.75
C THR A 13 -7.97 2.45 -1.31
N SER A 14 -7.95 1.45 -0.43
CA SER A 14 -8.27 0.07 -0.76
C SER A 14 -9.69 -0.13 -1.27
N ASP A 15 -10.61 0.80 -1.01
CA ASP A 15 -11.99 0.70 -1.50
C ASP A 15 -12.05 0.95 -3.02
N ASP A 16 -11.19 1.84 -3.50
CA ASP A 16 -11.18 2.26 -4.92
C ASP A 16 -10.32 1.34 -5.79
N ILE A 17 -9.25 0.76 -5.23
CA ILE A 17 -8.21 0.08 -6.03
C ILE A 17 -8.73 -1.07 -6.90
N PHE A 18 -9.80 -1.75 -6.46
CA PHE A 18 -10.41 -2.86 -7.18
C PHE A 18 -11.41 -2.42 -8.26
N SER A 19 -11.83 -1.15 -8.25
CA SER A 19 -12.83 -0.60 -9.18
C SER A 19 -12.28 0.54 -10.04
N LEU A 20 -10.95 0.74 -10.00
CA LEU A 20 -10.28 1.75 -10.81
C LEU A 20 -10.57 1.56 -12.31
N PRO A 21 -11.00 2.62 -13.01
CA PRO A 21 -11.27 2.54 -14.45
C PRO A 21 -10.00 2.40 -15.29
N ASN A 22 -8.85 2.81 -14.75
CA ASN A 22 -7.55 2.78 -15.41
C ASN A 22 -6.55 1.97 -14.58
N ALA A 23 -5.55 1.41 -15.25
CA ALA A 23 -4.47 0.71 -14.58
C ALA A 23 -3.73 1.65 -13.58
N PRO A 24 -3.39 1.17 -12.37
CA PRO A 24 -2.76 2.00 -11.34
C PRO A 24 -1.34 2.47 -11.69
N GLY A 25 -0.64 1.78 -12.59
CA GLY A 25 0.67 2.20 -13.08
C GLY A 25 1.75 2.15 -11.98
N ARG A 26 2.52 3.23 -11.84
CA ARG A 26 3.54 3.35 -10.79
C ARG A 26 2.89 3.77 -9.48
N THR A 27 2.91 2.90 -8.48
CA THR A 27 2.11 3.03 -7.26
C THR A 27 2.97 3.24 -6.02
N LEU A 28 2.64 4.27 -5.24
CA LEU A 28 3.16 4.46 -3.88
C LEU A 28 2.09 4.04 -2.87
N LEU A 29 2.41 3.02 -2.07
CA LEU A 29 1.57 2.54 -0.98
C LEU A 29 2.03 3.15 0.35
N VAL A 30 1.20 4.01 0.94
CA VAL A 30 1.48 4.66 2.22
C VAL A 30 0.86 3.86 3.36
N GLY A 31 1.66 2.98 3.96
CA GLY A 31 1.24 2.13 5.07
C GLY A 31 1.78 0.71 4.97
N ALA A 32 2.19 0.17 6.12
CA ALA A 32 2.81 -1.15 6.23
C ALA A 32 1.98 -2.14 7.08
N GLY A 33 0.65 -1.97 7.08
CA GLY A 33 -0.30 -2.94 7.62
C GLY A 33 -0.59 -4.05 6.60
N TYR A 34 -1.42 -5.02 6.99
CA TYR A 34 -1.74 -6.18 6.14
C TYR A 34 -2.35 -5.75 4.80
N ILE A 35 -3.36 -4.87 4.80
CA ILE A 35 -4.00 -4.37 3.57
C ILE A 35 -2.96 -3.74 2.62
N GLY A 36 -2.05 -2.94 3.17
CA GLY A 36 -1.04 -2.25 2.36
C GLY A 36 -0.04 -3.20 1.72
N LEU A 37 0.41 -4.21 2.47
CA LEU A 37 1.34 -5.22 1.97
C LEU A 37 0.68 -6.20 0.99
N GLU A 38 -0.58 -6.58 1.22
CA GLU A 38 -1.37 -7.38 0.27
C GLU A 38 -1.55 -6.64 -1.06
N CYS A 39 -1.90 -5.35 -1.00
CA CYS A 39 -2.02 -4.50 -2.19
C CYS A 39 -0.69 -4.37 -2.93
N ALA A 40 0.40 -4.17 -2.19
CA ALA A 40 1.73 -4.09 -2.79
C ALA A 40 2.10 -5.40 -3.50
N GLY A 41 1.82 -6.53 -2.86
CA GLY A 41 2.12 -7.87 -3.36
C GLY A 41 1.42 -8.16 -4.67
N PHE A 42 0.09 -7.99 -4.74
CA PHE A 42 -0.63 -8.29 -5.98
C PHE A 42 -0.29 -7.30 -7.10
N LEU A 43 -0.12 -6.00 -6.80
CA LEU A 43 0.26 -5.03 -7.82
C LEU A 43 1.64 -5.35 -8.41
N LYS A 44 2.60 -5.73 -7.55
CA LYS A 44 3.93 -6.15 -8.01
C LYS A 44 3.85 -7.44 -8.83
N GLY A 45 3.02 -8.41 -8.41
CA GLY A 45 2.76 -9.65 -9.15
C GLY A 45 2.12 -9.42 -10.53
N LEU A 46 1.33 -8.36 -10.68
CA LEU A 46 0.76 -7.92 -11.95
C LEU A 46 1.74 -7.13 -12.84
N GLY A 47 2.98 -6.91 -12.38
CA GLY A 47 4.03 -6.23 -13.15
C GLY A 47 4.11 -4.72 -12.96
N TYR A 48 3.36 -4.14 -12.00
CA TYR A 48 3.43 -2.72 -11.70
C TYR A 48 4.68 -2.35 -10.89
N ASP A 49 5.16 -1.11 -11.04
CA ASP A 49 6.21 -0.56 -10.18
C ASP A 49 5.59 -0.07 -8.87
N VAL A 50 6.01 -0.65 -7.74
CA VAL A 50 5.39 -0.44 -6.44
C VAL A 50 6.45 -0.08 -5.42
N THR A 51 6.20 0.99 -4.67
CA THR A 51 7.00 1.39 -3.51
C THR A 51 6.11 1.40 -2.27
N VAL A 52 6.59 0.86 -1.14
CA VAL A 52 5.87 0.89 0.14
C VAL A 52 6.57 1.87 1.09
N MET A 53 5.83 2.86 1.57
CA MET A 53 6.29 3.81 2.57
C MET A 53 5.94 3.31 3.98
N VAL A 54 6.98 3.01 4.75
CA VAL A 54 6.86 2.47 6.11
C VAL A 54 7.14 3.58 7.12
N ARG A 55 6.16 3.91 7.97
CA ARG A 55 6.36 4.92 9.02
C ARG A 55 7.28 4.43 10.16
N SER A 56 7.18 3.16 10.54
CA SER A 56 7.94 2.63 11.68
C SER A 56 8.29 1.14 11.57
N ILE A 57 7.29 0.24 11.55
CA ILE A 57 7.48 -1.22 11.58
C ILE A 57 6.45 -1.87 10.66
N LEU A 58 6.80 -3.04 10.12
CA LEU A 58 5.90 -3.87 9.31
C LEU A 58 4.91 -4.61 10.21
N LEU A 59 3.67 -4.75 9.75
CA LEU A 59 2.62 -5.54 10.41
C LEU A 59 2.56 -5.32 11.93
N ARG A 60 2.42 -4.05 12.35
CA ARG A 60 2.31 -3.72 13.78
C ARG A 60 1.18 -4.54 14.44
N GLY A 61 1.52 -5.28 15.49
CA GLY A 61 0.61 -6.19 16.19
C GLY A 61 0.78 -7.66 15.82
N PHE A 62 1.55 -7.97 14.78
CA PHE A 62 1.94 -9.33 14.41
C PHE A 62 3.31 -9.69 14.98
N ASP A 63 3.63 -10.98 14.97
CA ASP A 63 4.96 -11.49 15.26
C ASP A 63 5.98 -10.80 14.34
N GLN A 64 6.97 -10.12 14.94
CA GLN A 64 7.90 -9.27 14.20
C GLN A 64 9.00 -10.06 13.49
N GLN A 65 9.31 -11.28 13.95
CA GLN A 65 10.21 -12.16 13.22
C GLN A 65 9.56 -12.59 11.91
N MET A 66 8.28 -12.98 11.97
CA MET A 66 7.51 -13.32 10.77
C MET A 66 7.32 -12.11 9.87
N ALA A 67 6.99 -10.94 10.42
CA ALA A 67 6.76 -9.73 9.63
C ALA A 67 7.99 -9.24 8.85
N THR A 68 9.20 -9.53 9.34
CA THR A 68 10.46 -9.14 8.68
C THR A 68 10.94 -10.17 7.65
N LEU A 69 10.41 -11.40 7.70
CA LEU A 69 10.73 -12.46 6.75
C LEU A 69 10.05 -12.25 5.39
N VAL A 70 8.93 -11.52 5.39
CA VAL A 70 8.09 -11.23 4.21
C VAL A 70 8.65 -10.08 3.40
#